data_AF-A0A1B9L574-F1
#
_entry.id   AF-A0A1B9L574-F1
#
_cell.length_a   1.000
_cell.length_b   1.000
_cell.length_c   1.000
_cell.angle_alpha   90.00
_cell.angle_beta   90.00
_cell.angle_gamma   90.00
#
_symmetry.space_group_name_H-M   'P 1'
#
loop_
_entity.id
_entity.type
_entity.pdbx_description
1 polymer ?
#
loop_
_entity_poly.entity_id
_entity_poly.type
_entity_poly.pdbx_seq_one_letter_code
_entity_poly.pdbx_strand_id
1 'polypeptide(L)'
;MSLIPCEPQLEAKVFVRVTLNGPFADDTQINSGNPIPFFKPSLPQTFELVGRNRHNEEIVKYGFVLKHWFVHRGGREGNQSEQTAWCSAINYRMPKVKDLTNAKCRPNPRPRDDFPCRNGIDGALPQSSDYNTLLRHVDAGFITEWGSLLSNAGFKNDLYWTSDSDFFVDSGYGKVKNPNSNFVSSINYGICVHP
;
A
#
# COMPACT_ATOMS: atom_id res chain seq x y z
N MET A 1 19.16 -52.97 14.60
CA MET A 1 19.47 -51.80 13.74
C MET A 1 18.35 -50.80 13.98
N SER A 2 18.57 -49.84 14.88
CA SER A 2 17.53 -48.88 15.28
C SER A 2 17.61 -47.67 14.35
N LEU A 3 16.57 -47.46 13.55
CA LEU A 3 16.43 -46.27 12.73
C LEU A 3 15.82 -45.18 13.62
N ILE A 4 16.64 -44.21 14.00
CA ILE A 4 16.19 -42.97 14.62
C ILE A 4 15.54 -42.15 13.49
N PRO A 5 14.24 -41.83 13.55
CA PRO A 5 13.67 -40.85 12.65
C PRO A 5 14.22 -39.48 13.07
N CYS A 6 14.92 -38.79 12.18
CA CYS A 6 15.06 -37.34 12.27
C CYS A 6 13.68 -36.74 11.95
N GLU A 7 12.83 -36.68 12.97
CA GLU A 7 11.67 -35.80 12.95
C GLU A 7 12.20 -34.36 13.06
N PRO A 8 11.96 -33.48 12.08
CA PRO A 8 12.29 -32.08 12.24
C PRO A 8 11.39 -31.56 13.36
N GLN A 9 11.97 -31.33 14.54
CA GLN A 9 11.29 -30.59 15.59
C GLN A 9 10.83 -29.28 14.96
N LEU A 10 9.51 -29.07 14.94
CA LEU A 10 8.89 -27.82 14.58
C LEU A 10 9.45 -26.78 15.55
N GLU A 11 10.55 -26.12 15.16
CA GLU A 11 11.08 -24.99 15.90
C GLU A 11 9.91 -24.01 16.07
N ALA A 12 9.57 -23.71 17.32
CA ALA A 12 8.57 -22.71 17.62
C ALA A 12 9.00 -21.42 16.90
N LYS A 13 8.28 -21.05 15.83
CA LYS A 13 8.56 -19.85 15.06
C LYS A 13 8.24 -18.65 15.94
N VAL A 14 9.24 -18.16 16.67
CA VAL A 14 9.13 -16.93 17.44
C VAL A 14 9.14 -15.78 16.45
N PHE A 15 8.01 -15.09 16.32
CA PHE A 15 7.91 -13.87 15.54
C PHE A 15 7.54 -12.70 16.44
N VAL A 16 8.16 -11.56 16.19
CA VAL A 16 7.78 -10.28 16.81
C VAL A 16 6.92 -9.55 15.80
N ARG A 17 5.70 -9.16 16.20
CA ARG A 17 4.84 -8.29 15.39
C ARG A 17 4.86 -6.90 16.01
N VAL A 18 5.16 -5.91 15.18
CA VAL A 18 5.11 -4.50 15.55
C VAL A 18 3.94 -3.87 14.83
N THR A 19 3.06 -3.21 15.58
CA THR A 19 1.94 -2.44 15.03
C THR A 19 2.29 -0.97 15.11
N LEU A 20 2.23 -0.29 13.96
CA LEU A 20 2.36 1.16 13.90
C LEU A 20 0.98 1.79 14.04
N ASN A 21 0.79 2.59 15.09
CA ASN A 21 -0.43 3.37 15.28
C ASN A 21 -0.18 4.80 14.82
N GLY A 22 -1.10 5.32 14.02
CA GLY A 22 -0.99 6.66 13.49
C GLY A 22 -2.37 7.18 13.08
N PRO A 23 -2.39 8.34 12.39
CA PRO A 23 -3.63 8.99 12.05
C PRO A 23 -4.50 8.15 11.10
N PHE A 24 -5.80 8.10 11.38
CA PHE A 24 -6.81 7.44 10.55
C PHE A 24 -8.05 8.32 10.48
N ALA A 25 -8.87 8.13 9.45
CA ALA A 25 -10.12 8.86 9.30
C ALA A 25 -11.25 8.18 10.08
N ASP A 26 -11.95 8.93 10.91
CA ASP A 26 -13.18 8.45 11.56
C ASP A 26 -14.41 8.58 10.64
N ASP A 27 -15.56 8.06 11.08
CA ASP A 27 -16.81 8.09 10.31
C ASP A 27 -17.27 9.52 9.96
N THR A 28 -16.99 10.50 10.82
CA THR A 28 -17.37 11.90 10.55
C THR A 28 -16.51 12.48 9.42
N GLN A 29 -15.22 12.16 9.41
CA GLN A 29 -14.28 12.59 8.38
C GLN A 29 -14.51 11.87 7.05
N ILE A 30 -14.80 10.56 7.10
CA ILE A 30 -15.12 9.75 5.92
C ILE A 30 -16.34 10.32 5.18
N ASN A 31 -17.37 10.71 5.92
CA ASN A 31 -18.63 11.20 5.36
C ASN A 31 -18.63 12.70 5.02
N SER A 32 -17.64 13.46 5.47
CA SER A 32 -17.50 14.88 5.14
C SER A 32 -16.87 15.10 3.75
N GLY A 33 -17.35 16.11 3.04
CA GLY A 33 -16.69 16.62 1.83
C GLY A 33 -15.51 17.56 2.14
N ASN A 34 -15.47 18.10 3.36
CA ASN A 34 -14.41 18.98 3.86
C ASN A 34 -14.10 18.59 5.31
N PRO A 35 -13.42 17.45 5.54
CA PRO A 35 -13.08 16.98 6.88
C PRO A 35 -12.12 17.95 7.59
N ILE A 36 -12.20 17.98 8.91
CA ILE A 36 -11.18 18.66 9.72
C ILE A 36 -9.86 17.89 9.54
N PRO A 37 -8.75 18.56 9.18
CA PRO A 37 -7.46 17.90 9.05
C PRO A 37 -7.03 17.27 10.37
N PHE A 38 -6.55 16.04 10.30
CA PHE A 38 -5.91 15.38 11.45
C PHE A 38 -4.39 15.58 11.42
N PHE A 39 -3.73 15.32 12.56
CA PHE A 39 -2.29 15.43 12.71
C PHE A 39 -1.55 14.60 11.65
N LYS A 40 -0.50 15.15 11.02
CA LYS A 40 0.36 14.39 10.11
C LYS A 40 1.54 13.80 10.88
N PRO A 41 1.90 12.53 10.64
CA PRO A 41 3.13 12.00 11.22
C PRO A 41 4.35 12.71 10.62
N SER A 42 5.36 12.97 11.44
CA SER A 42 6.63 13.52 10.96
C SER A 42 7.43 12.43 10.24
N LEU A 43 7.47 12.47 8.92
CA LEU A 43 8.14 11.48 8.06
C LEU A 43 9.27 12.10 7.24
N PRO A 44 10.34 11.33 6.90
CA PRO A 44 10.56 9.94 7.26
C PRO A 44 10.91 9.74 8.75
N GLN A 45 10.52 8.60 9.33
CA GLN A 45 10.80 8.25 10.73
C GLN A 45 11.51 6.91 10.84
N THR A 46 12.61 6.87 11.60
CA THR A 46 13.37 5.64 11.87
C THR A 46 12.86 4.96 13.13
N PHE A 47 12.63 3.65 13.03
CA PHE A 47 12.30 2.77 14.15
C PHE A 47 13.41 1.74 14.32
N GLU A 48 13.81 1.46 15.57
CA GLU A 48 14.78 0.43 15.92
C GLU A 48 14.19 -0.51 16.96
N LEU A 49 14.18 -1.80 16.64
CA LEU A 49 13.85 -2.89 17.55
C LEU A 49 15.15 -3.45 18.11
N VAL A 50 15.34 -3.35 19.43
CA VAL A 50 16.53 -3.83 20.12
C VAL A 50 16.19 -5.08 20.91
N GLY A 51 16.79 -6.20 20.54
CA GLY A 51 16.73 -7.44 21.32
C GLY A 51 17.84 -7.47 22.37
N ARG A 52 17.45 -7.64 23.63
CA ARG A 52 18.37 -7.74 24.77
C ARG A 52 18.37 -9.16 25.34
N ASN A 53 19.53 -9.61 25.83
CA ASN A 53 19.62 -10.86 26.59
C ASN A 53 19.16 -10.66 28.06
N ARG A 54 19.21 -11.74 28.85
CA ARG A 54 18.84 -11.71 30.28
C ARG A 54 19.72 -10.82 31.17
N HIS A 55 20.92 -10.45 30.70
CA HIS A 55 21.83 -9.52 31.37
C HIS A 55 21.65 -8.08 30.87
N ASN A 56 20.57 -7.81 30.12
CA ASN A 56 20.24 -6.51 29.52
C ASN A 56 21.23 -6.03 28.44
N GLU A 57 22.07 -6.91 27.92
CA GLU A 57 23.03 -6.62 26.86
C GLU A 57 22.31 -6.66 25.50
N GLU A 58 22.57 -5.66 24.64
CA GLU A 58 22.03 -5.60 23.28
C GLU A 58 22.72 -6.65 22.41
N ILE A 59 21.94 -7.59 21.86
CA ILE A 59 22.47 -8.71 21.06
C ILE A 59 22.02 -8.68 19.61
N VAL A 60 20.92 -7.98 19.30
CA VAL A 60 20.40 -7.84 17.94
C VAL A 60 19.65 -6.51 17.79
N LYS A 61 19.77 -5.90 16.61
CA LYS A 61 19.02 -4.71 16.22
C LYS A 61 18.37 -4.92 14.86
N TYR A 62 17.13 -4.47 14.73
CA TYR A 62 16.43 -4.39 13.46
C TYR A 62 15.87 -2.99 13.29
N GLY A 63 16.31 -2.28 12.24
CA GLY A 63 15.87 -0.91 11.95
C GLY A 63 15.08 -0.84 10.65
N PHE A 64 14.06 0.01 10.61
CA PHE A 64 13.39 0.37 9.37
C PHE A 64 12.98 1.85 9.38
N VAL A 65 12.82 2.41 8.18
CA VAL A 65 12.40 3.80 7.99
C VAL A 65 10.99 3.82 7.42
N LEU A 66 10.05 4.39 8.16
CA LEU A 66 8.72 4.69 7.65
C LEU A 66 8.81 5.94 6.79
N LYS A 67 8.61 5.79 5.48
CA LYS A 67 8.70 6.90 4.51
C LYS A 67 7.36 7.54 4.19
N HIS A 68 6.30 6.75 4.19
CA HIS A 68 4.95 7.17 3.80
C HIS A 68 3.92 6.63 4.79
N TRP A 69 2.84 7.39 4.99
CA TRP A 69 1.66 7.01 5.74
C TRP A 69 0.43 7.10 4.84
N PHE A 70 -0.40 6.07 4.87
CA PHE A 70 -1.57 5.95 4.00
C PHE A 70 -2.87 5.97 4.82
N VAL A 71 -3.85 6.74 4.34
CA VAL A 71 -5.18 6.83 4.95
C VAL A 71 -6.24 6.62 3.87
N HIS A 72 -7.26 5.81 4.14
CA HIS A 72 -8.36 5.57 3.21
C HIS A 72 -9.64 6.28 3.63
N ARG A 73 -10.48 6.63 2.66
CA ARG A 73 -11.81 7.26 2.90
C ARG A 73 -12.89 6.23 3.25
N GLY A 74 -12.54 5.21 4.04
CA GLY A 74 -13.49 4.19 4.48
C GLY A 74 -14.29 3.55 3.35
N GLY A 75 -15.60 3.43 3.56
CA GLY A 75 -16.57 2.93 2.61
C GLY A 75 -17.06 3.95 1.58
N ARG A 76 -16.51 5.17 1.55
CA ARG A 76 -17.04 6.27 0.73
C ARG A 76 -16.38 6.28 -0.65
N GLU A 77 -17.13 5.81 -1.63
CA GLU A 77 -16.76 5.92 -3.03
C GLU A 77 -17.02 7.34 -3.55
N GLY A 78 -16.30 7.73 -4.61
CA GLY A 78 -16.40 9.04 -5.25
C GLY A 78 -15.67 9.06 -6.58
N ASN A 79 -15.89 10.09 -7.37
CA ASN A 79 -15.07 10.34 -8.55
C ASN A 79 -13.66 10.79 -8.14
N GLN A 80 -12.71 10.78 -9.09
CA GLN A 80 -11.32 11.13 -8.80
C GLN A 80 -11.19 12.52 -8.15
N SER A 81 -11.90 13.52 -8.67
CA SER A 81 -11.84 14.90 -8.16
C SER A 81 -12.32 14.99 -6.71
N GLU A 82 -13.38 14.27 -6.35
CA GLU A 82 -13.88 14.20 -4.97
C GLU A 82 -12.89 13.54 -4.02
N GLN A 83 -12.24 12.46 -4.46
CA GLN A 83 -11.22 11.79 -3.66
C GLN A 83 -9.95 12.64 -3.53
N THR A 84 -9.54 13.35 -4.60
CA THR A 84 -8.42 14.29 -4.56
C THR A 84 -8.70 15.46 -3.62
N ALA A 85 -9.90 16.04 -3.70
CA ALA A 85 -10.33 17.12 -2.82
C ALA A 85 -10.33 16.66 -1.35
N TRP A 86 -10.81 15.45 -1.07
CA TRP A 86 -10.81 14.89 0.28
C TRP A 86 -9.38 14.69 0.82
N CYS A 87 -8.46 14.12 0.01
CA CYS A 87 -7.06 14.01 0.40
C CYS A 87 -6.44 15.39 0.72
N SER A 88 -6.68 16.38 -0.14
CA SER A 88 -6.19 17.74 0.08
C SER A 88 -6.75 18.38 1.34
N ALA A 89 -8.03 18.14 1.66
CA ALA A 89 -8.67 18.67 2.87
C ALA A 89 -8.07 18.11 4.16
N ILE A 90 -7.63 16.85 4.18
CA ILE A 90 -6.86 16.29 5.30
C ILE A 90 -5.37 16.62 5.25
N ASN A 91 -4.95 17.46 4.29
CA ASN A 91 -3.57 17.84 3.99
C ASN A 91 -2.67 16.67 3.51
N TYR A 92 -3.25 15.64 2.91
CA TYR A 92 -2.53 14.56 2.22
C TYR A 92 -2.64 14.79 0.70
N ARG A 93 -1.95 13.99 -0.09
CA ARG A 93 -2.16 13.94 -1.55
C ARG A 93 -2.74 12.60 -1.95
N MET A 94 -3.38 12.56 -3.11
CA MET A 94 -3.72 11.29 -3.74
C MET A 94 -2.41 10.60 -4.23
N PRO A 95 -2.23 9.29 -4.00
CA PRO A 95 -1.03 8.59 -4.44
C PRO A 95 -0.96 8.46 -5.96
N LYS A 96 0.23 8.30 -6.48
CA LYS A 96 0.52 7.84 -7.85
C LYS A 96 0.52 6.31 -7.89
N VAL A 97 0.48 5.73 -9.07
CA VAL A 97 0.62 4.27 -9.26
C VAL A 97 1.85 3.74 -8.54
N LYS A 98 2.99 4.40 -8.71
CA LYS A 98 4.26 4.03 -8.06
C LYS A 98 4.25 4.12 -6.53
N ASP A 99 3.36 4.90 -5.91
CA ASP A 99 3.28 4.93 -4.45
C ASP A 99 2.60 3.66 -3.90
N LEU A 100 1.86 2.92 -4.75
CA LEU A 100 1.07 1.76 -4.37
C LEU A 100 1.65 0.43 -4.86
N THR A 101 2.23 0.40 -6.05
CA THR A 101 2.66 -0.86 -6.69
C THR A 101 3.90 -0.70 -7.57
N ASN A 102 4.70 -1.76 -7.66
CA ASN A 102 5.79 -1.90 -8.63
C ASN A 102 5.42 -2.69 -9.89
N ALA A 103 4.11 -2.89 -10.10
CA ALA A 103 3.60 -3.46 -11.34
C ALA A 103 4.17 -2.71 -12.54
N LYS A 104 4.60 -3.43 -13.57
CA LYS A 104 5.23 -2.84 -14.76
C LYS A 104 4.19 -2.57 -15.84
N CYS A 105 4.20 -1.37 -16.41
CA CYS A 105 3.34 -1.05 -17.55
C CYS A 105 3.79 -1.77 -18.82
N ARG A 106 2.89 -1.91 -19.80
CA ARG A 106 3.18 -2.56 -21.10
C ARG A 106 3.40 -1.53 -22.22
N PRO A 107 4.59 -1.49 -22.88
CA PRO A 107 4.90 -0.50 -23.92
C PRO A 107 4.09 -0.65 -25.21
N ASN A 108 3.82 -1.89 -25.63
CA ASN A 108 3.01 -2.22 -26.80
C ASN A 108 1.72 -2.92 -26.34
N PRO A 109 0.78 -2.16 -25.75
CA PRO A 109 -0.41 -2.73 -25.17
C PRO A 109 -1.38 -3.19 -26.26
N ARG A 110 -2.05 -4.31 -26.03
CA ARG A 110 -3.24 -4.70 -26.79
C ARG A 110 -4.40 -3.76 -26.44
N PRO A 111 -5.42 -3.65 -27.31
CA PRO A 111 -6.66 -2.96 -26.95
C PRO A 111 -7.22 -3.54 -25.64
N ARG A 112 -7.58 -2.67 -24.69
CA ARG A 112 -8.08 -2.99 -23.34
C ARG A 112 -7.05 -3.57 -22.36
N ASP A 113 -5.75 -3.51 -22.66
CA ASP A 113 -4.76 -3.82 -21.63
C ASP A 113 -4.96 -2.89 -20.44
N ASP A 114 -4.92 -3.47 -19.24
CA ASP A 114 -5.22 -2.77 -18.00
C ASP A 114 -4.19 -1.70 -17.65
N PHE A 115 -2.92 -1.91 -18.02
CA PHE A 115 -1.81 -1.01 -17.69
C PHE A 115 -0.86 -0.72 -18.86
N PRO A 116 -1.30 0.05 -19.86
CA PRO A 116 -0.44 0.53 -20.94
C PRO A 116 0.57 1.58 -20.42
N CYS A 117 1.79 1.55 -20.93
CA CYS A 117 2.75 2.63 -20.69
C CYS A 117 2.28 3.89 -21.40
N ARG A 118 1.83 4.90 -20.66
CA ARG A 118 1.35 6.19 -21.19
C ARG A 118 1.84 7.33 -20.30
N ASN A 119 2.19 8.45 -20.90
CA ASN A 119 2.59 9.68 -20.21
C ASN A 119 3.72 9.49 -19.17
N GLY A 120 4.59 8.48 -19.35
CA GLY A 120 5.65 8.15 -18.41
C GLY A 120 5.18 7.55 -17.07
N ILE A 121 3.91 7.13 -16.98
CA ILE A 121 3.35 6.47 -15.79
C ILE A 121 3.74 5.00 -15.80
N ASP A 122 4.33 4.56 -14.70
CA ASP A 122 4.77 3.17 -14.47
C ASP A 122 4.74 2.88 -12.97
N GLY A 123 4.95 1.61 -12.57
CA GLY A 123 5.11 1.24 -11.17
C GLY A 123 6.42 1.72 -10.56
N ALA A 124 6.54 1.57 -9.24
CA ALA A 124 7.78 1.84 -8.52
C ALA A 124 8.95 0.95 -8.95
N LEU A 125 10.15 1.40 -8.62
CA LEU A 125 11.38 0.63 -8.76
C LEU A 125 11.69 -0.14 -7.46
N PRO A 126 12.32 -1.31 -7.53
CA PRO A 126 12.51 -2.11 -8.74
C PRO A 126 11.16 -2.62 -9.27
N GLN A 127 11.00 -2.57 -10.59
CA GLN A 127 9.78 -3.02 -11.24
C GLN A 127 9.68 -4.54 -11.19
N SER A 128 8.45 -5.04 -11.20
CA SER A 128 8.20 -6.45 -11.45
C SER A 128 8.80 -6.91 -12.78
N SER A 129 9.17 -8.19 -12.84
CA SER A 129 9.69 -8.83 -14.04
C SER A 129 8.64 -9.03 -15.12
N ASP A 130 7.35 -9.07 -14.76
CA ASP A 130 6.22 -9.25 -15.67
C ASP A 130 5.26 -8.05 -15.65
N TYR A 131 4.45 -7.93 -16.69
CA TYR A 131 3.52 -6.82 -16.89
C TYR A 131 2.31 -6.93 -15.95
N ASN A 132 1.95 -5.79 -15.36
CA ASN A 132 0.78 -5.62 -14.50
C ASN A 132 0.64 -6.65 -13.35
N THR A 133 1.78 -7.16 -12.87
CA THR A 133 1.87 -8.02 -11.70
C THR A 133 2.88 -7.39 -10.75
N LEU A 134 2.62 -7.40 -9.45
CA LEU A 134 3.62 -6.94 -8.49
C LEU A 134 4.61 -8.05 -8.14
N LEU A 135 5.80 -7.67 -7.68
CA LEU A 135 6.78 -8.56 -7.06
C LEU A 135 7.21 -7.95 -5.73
N ARG A 136 7.19 -8.74 -4.64
CA ARG A 136 7.46 -8.25 -3.28
C ARG A 136 8.85 -7.62 -3.17
N HIS A 137 8.90 -6.33 -2.93
CA HIS A 137 10.13 -5.54 -2.76
C HIS A 137 9.91 -4.44 -1.73
N VAL A 138 10.94 -4.19 -0.91
CA VAL A 138 10.98 -3.03 -0.01
C VAL A 138 11.21 -1.76 -0.83
N ASP A 139 10.65 -0.64 -0.40
CA ASP A 139 10.72 0.67 -1.09
C ASP A 139 10.10 0.69 -2.50
N ALA A 140 9.14 -0.18 -2.76
CA ALA A 140 8.56 -0.40 -4.09
C ALA A 140 7.02 -0.21 -4.11
N GLY A 141 6.49 0.56 -3.16
CA GLY A 141 5.08 0.94 -3.09
C GLY A 141 4.29 0.13 -2.07
N PHE A 142 3.20 0.71 -1.59
CA PHE A 142 2.49 0.23 -0.40
C PHE A 142 2.08 -1.24 -0.45
N ILE A 143 1.37 -1.65 -1.50
CA ILE A 143 0.88 -3.03 -1.64
C ILE A 143 2.04 -3.98 -1.93
N THR A 144 3.08 -3.50 -2.62
CA THR A 144 4.28 -4.27 -2.93
C THR A 144 5.08 -4.61 -1.67
N GLU A 145 5.07 -3.74 -0.68
CA GLU A 145 5.76 -3.90 0.61
C GLU A 145 4.91 -4.60 1.65
N TRP A 146 3.63 -4.25 1.78
CA TRP A 146 2.77 -4.67 2.89
C TRP A 146 1.82 -5.80 2.54
N GLY A 147 1.49 -5.93 1.26
CA GLY A 147 0.71 -7.03 0.70
C GLY A 147 -0.73 -6.60 0.55
N SER A 148 -1.62 -7.59 0.49
CA SER A 148 -3.05 -7.34 0.41
C SER A 148 -3.52 -6.48 1.59
N LEU A 149 -4.15 -5.33 1.27
CA LEU A 149 -4.60 -4.36 2.27
C LEU A 149 -5.85 -4.82 3.05
N LEU A 150 -6.44 -5.94 2.66
CA LEU A 150 -7.67 -6.51 3.22
C LEU A 150 -7.51 -7.00 4.66
N SER A 151 -6.27 -7.33 5.05
CA SER A 151 -6.07 -8.16 6.23
C SER A 151 -6.09 -7.41 7.56
N ASN A 152 -5.82 -6.10 7.61
CA ASN A 152 -5.54 -5.45 8.90
C ASN A 152 -5.86 -3.94 9.02
N ALA A 153 -6.29 -3.25 7.95
CA ALA A 153 -6.36 -1.78 7.95
C ALA A 153 -7.67 -1.21 7.41
N GLY A 154 -8.76 -1.97 7.39
CA GLY A 154 -10.11 -1.47 7.03
C GLY A 154 -10.34 -1.19 5.54
N PHE A 155 -9.36 -1.51 4.68
CA PHE A 155 -9.49 -1.39 3.23
C PHE A 155 -10.52 -2.37 2.68
N LYS A 156 -11.25 -1.95 1.65
CA LYS A 156 -12.17 -2.79 0.89
C LYS A 156 -11.41 -3.50 -0.23
N ASN A 157 -11.92 -4.66 -0.64
CA ASN A 157 -11.38 -5.41 -1.78
C ASN A 157 -11.89 -4.82 -3.07
N ASP A 158 -11.22 -3.78 -3.55
CA ASP A 158 -11.67 -2.99 -4.68
C ASP A 158 -10.54 -2.12 -5.27
N LEU A 159 -10.90 -1.29 -6.23
CA LEU A 159 -10.06 -0.34 -6.93
C LEU A 159 -9.97 0.98 -6.17
N TYR A 160 -8.74 1.49 -6.09
CA TYR A 160 -8.43 2.77 -5.48
C TYR A 160 -7.92 3.76 -6.52
N TRP A 161 -8.44 4.98 -6.48
CA TRP A 161 -8.00 6.06 -7.35
C TRP A 161 -6.52 6.41 -7.14
N THR A 162 -5.85 6.73 -8.25
CA THR A 162 -4.53 7.37 -8.24
C THR A 162 -4.62 8.76 -8.84
N SER A 163 -3.63 9.61 -8.58
CA SER A 163 -3.47 10.93 -9.19
C SER A 163 -3.04 10.85 -10.66
N ASP A 164 -2.56 9.69 -11.10
CA ASP A 164 -2.33 9.37 -12.50
C ASP A 164 -3.70 9.07 -13.12
N SER A 165 -4.42 10.11 -13.57
CA SER A 165 -5.87 10.17 -13.88
C SER A 165 -6.47 9.11 -14.80
N ASP A 166 -5.64 8.23 -15.36
CA ASP A 166 -6.04 7.10 -16.17
C ASP A 166 -5.95 5.76 -15.41
N PHE A 167 -5.61 5.76 -14.12
CA PHE A 167 -5.23 4.54 -13.42
C PHE A 167 -5.79 4.39 -12.01
N PHE A 168 -6.11 3.13 -11.72
CA PHE A 168 -6.56 2.63 -10.44
C PHE A 168 -5.65 1.49 -10.00
N VAL A 169 -5.55 1.25 -8.71
CA VAL A 169 -4.81 0.10 -8.18
C VAL A 169 -5.72 -0.77 -7.33
N ASP A 170 -5.74 -2.06 -7.64
CA ASP A 170 -6.44 -3.10 -6.89
C ASP A 170 -5.76 -3.34 -5.53
N SER A 171 -6.53 -3.30 -4.45
CA SER A 171 -6.00 -3.42 -3.07
C SER A 171 -5.55 -4.83 -2.68
N GLY A 172 -5.93 -5.85 -3.45
CA GLY A 172 -5.58 -7.25 -3.20
C GLY A 172 -4.20 -7.64 -3.74
N TYR A 173 -3.98 -7.35 -5.01
CA TYR A 173 -2.83 -7.81 -5.79
C TYR A 173 -2.01 -6.68 -6.42
N GLY A 174 -2.38 -5.42 -6.17
CA GLY A 174 -1.68 -4.25 -6.71
C GLY A 174 -1.67 -4.19 -8.23
N LYS A 175 -2.68 -4.78 -8.88
CA LYS A 175 -2.88 -4.67 -10.32
C LYS A 175 -3.35 -3.27 -10.66
N VAL A 176 -2.75 -2.69 -11.68
CA VAL A 176 -3.17 -1.39 -12.21
C VAL A 176 -4.26 -1.63 -13.25
N LYS A 177 -5.33 -0.85 -13.18
CA LYS A 177 -6.47 -0.84 -14.12
C LYS A 177 -6.60 0.54 -14.73
N ASN A 178 -7.24 0.65 -15.90
CA ASN A 178 -7.60 1.93 -16.52
C ASN A 178 -9.08 1.98 -16.91
N PRO A 179 -9.65 3.17 -17.22
CA PRO A 179 -11.07 3.32 -17.54
C PRO A 179 -11.59 2.47 -18.72
N ASN A 180 -10.72 1.98 -19.60
CA ASN A 180 -11.10 1.13 -20.73
C ASN A 180 -11.16 -0.36 -20.37
N SER A 181 -10.72 -0.73 -19.16
CA SER A 181 -10.93 -2.08 -18.63
C SER A 181 -12.41 -2.32 -18.41
N ASN A 182 -12.88 -3.53 -18.70
CA ASN A 182 -14.18 -3.98 -18.20
C ASN A 182 -14.12 -3.88 -16.66
N PHE A 183 -15.21 -3.51 -16.00
CA PHE A 183 -15.33 -3.45 -14.53
C PHE A 183 -14.68 -2.25 -13.81
N VAL A 184 -14.52 -1.10 -14.48
CA VAL A 184 -14.11 0.14 -13.81
C VAL A 184 -15.30 1.11 -13.71
N SER A 185 -15.71 1.42 -12.49
CA SER A 185 -16.75 2.41 -12.19
C SER A 185 -16.22 3.83 -12.37
N SER A 186 -17.08 4.83 -12.59
CA SER A 186 -16.72 6.25 -12.49
C SER A 186 -16.61 6.73 -11.03
N ILE A 187 -16.98 5.86 -10.08
CA ILE A 187 -17.02 6.09 -8.64
C ILE A 187 -16.26 4.93 -7.99
N ASN A 188 -15.15 5.21 -7.30
CA ASN A 188 -14.31 4.20 -6.64
C ASN A 188 -13.76 4.73 -5.31
N TYR A 189 -13.03 3.89 -4.59
CA TYR A 189 -12.47 4.22 -3.28
C TYR A 189 -11.29 5.19 -3.35
N GLY A 190 -11.13 5.99 -2.30
CA GLY A 190 -10.03 6.93 -2.12
C GLY A 190 -9.02 6.44 -1.10
N ILE A 191 -7.74 6.59 -1.45
CA ILE A 191 -6.60 6.48 -0.54
C ILE A 191 -5.76 7.75 -0.69
N CYS A 192 -5.17 8.19 0.41
CA CYS A 192 -4.32 9.37 0.49
C CYS A 192 -2.99 8.98 1.10
N VAL A 193 -1.92 9.69 0.72
CA VAL A 193 -0.56 9.43 1.18
C VAL A 193 0.08 10.72 1.69
N HIS A 194 0.92 10.58 2.72
CA HIS A 194 1.78 11.62 3.26
C HIS A 194 3.19 11.07 3.53
N PRO A 195 4.25 11.83 3.26
CA PRO A 195 4.33 12.93 2.30
C PRO A 195 3.94 12.54 0.86
#